data_AF-A0A836VYH3-F1
#
_entry.id   AF-A0A836VYH3-F1
#
_cell.length_a   1.000
_cell.length_b   1.000
_cell.length_c   1.000
_cell.angle_alpha   90.00
_cell.angle_beta   90.00
_cell.angle_gamma   90.00
#
_symmetry.space_group_name_H-M   'P 1'
#
loop_
_entity.id
_entity.type
_entity.pdbx_description
1 polymer ?
#
loop_
_entity_poly.entity_id
_entity_poly.type
_entity_poly.pdbx_seq_one_letter_code
_entity_poly.pdbx_strand_id
1 'polypeptide(L)'
;MLTKRQQSILKAVIQSHIRTASPISSKYIWQKYSIGVSPATIRNEMQHLEELGYLYQPHTSSGRLPTEKGYKFYVEHLMESKGLLPSEKKKIIKEFSKGEKNIEEIIKNAATFLSTFADNIGIIIAPKLFNT
;
A
#
# COMPACT_ATOMS: atom_id res chain seq x y z
N MET A 1 -17.13 14.13 -0.09
CA MET A 1 -16.50 13.26 -1.11
C MET A 1 -15.23 13.94 -1.60
N LEU A 2 -14.09 13.25 -1.75
CA LEU A 2 -12.83 13.89 -2.13
C LEU A 2 -12.83 14.31 -3.61
N THR A 3 -12.32 15.50 -3.91
CA THR A 3 -12.15 15.95 -5.30
C THR A 3 -11.08 15.14 -6.02
N LYS A 4 -11.09 15.11 -7.37
CA LYS A 4 -10.06 14.42 -8.16
C LYS A 4 -8.64 14.88 -7.78
N ARG A 5 -8.46 16.18 -7.56
CA ARG A 5 -7.17 16.75 -7.14
C ARG A 5 -6.76 16.27 -5.75
N GLN A 6 -7.68 16.27 -4.79
CA GLN A 6 -7.43 15.74 -3.44
C GLN A 6 -7.07 14.26 -3.47
N GLN A 7 -7.76 13.48 -4.30
CA GLN A 7 -7.43 12.08 -4.52
C GLN A 7 -6.02 11.90 -5.11
N SER A 8 -5.64 12.70 -6.11
CA SER A 8 -4.28 12.67 -6.68
C SER A 8 -3.21 13.06 -5.65
N ILE A 9 -3.47 14.08 -4.83
CA ILE A 9 -2.54 14.52 -3.77
C ILE A 9 -2.42 13.44 -2.68
N LEU A 10 -3.54 12.89 -2.22
CA LEU A 10 -3.56 11.81 -1.22
C LEU A 10 -2.80 10.58 -1.72
N LYS A 11 -3.05 10.15 -2.96
CA LYS A 11 -2.31 9.07 -3.64
C LYS A 11 -0.81 9.35 -3.66
N ALA A 12 -0.41 10.56 -4.04
CA ALA A 12 0.98 10.96 -4.14
C ALA A 12 1.68 10.98 -2.77
N VAL A 13 1.00 11.47 -1.72
CA VAL A 13 1.51 11.46 -0.33
C VAL A 13 1.70 10.02 0.16
N ILE A 14 0.70 9.17 0.01
CA ILE A 14 0.75 7.77 0.47
C ILE A 14 1.86 6.98 -0.23
N GLN A 15 1.92 7.06 -1.57
CA GLN A 15 2.98 6.37 -2.33
C GLN A 15 4.38 6.88 -2.00
N SER A 16 4.50 8.17 -1.69
CA SER A 16 5.78 8.73 -1.27
C SER A 16 6.16 8.26 0.13
N HIS A 17 5.21 8.26 1.06
CA HIS A 17 5.42 7.79 2.41
C HIS A 17 5.80 6.30 2.45
N ILE A 18 5.11 5.43 1.70
CA ILE A 18 5.46 4.01 1.58
C ILE A 18 6.92 3.80 1.16
N ARG A 19 7.44 4.66 0.27
CA ARG A 19 8.80 4.54 -0.27
C ARG A 19 9.86 5.13 0.65
N THR A 20 9.54 6.20 1.38
CA THR A 20 10.56 6.97 2.13
C THR A 20 10.44 6.85 3.64
N ALA A 21 9.33 6.35 4.16
CA ALA A 21 9.02 6.31 5.61
C ALA A 21 9.19 7.67 6.32
N SER A 22 8.91 8.78 5.61
CA SER A 22 9.12 10.15 6.09
C SER A 22 7.92 11.05 5.80
N PRO A 23 7.65 12.07 6.63
CA PRO A 23 6.60 13.07 6.35
C PRO A 23 6.78 13.74 4.99
N ILE A 24 5.69 13.89 4.24
CA ILE A 24 5.75 14.36 2.85
C ILE A 24 5.34 15.83 2.75
N SER A 25 6.21 16.65 2.18
CA SER A 25 5.96 18.09 1.99
C SER A 25 5.24 18.37 0.66
N SER A 26 4.52 19.49 0.60
CA SER A 26 3.90 19.94 -0.66
C SER A 26 4.93 20.19 -1.77
N LYS A 27 6.13 20.64 -1.40
CA LYS A 27 7.27 20.80 -2.34
C LYS A 27 7.71 19.47 -2.93
N TYR A 28 7.81 18.42 -2.11
CA TYR A 28 8.16 17.08 -2.60
C TYR A 28 7.13 16.58 -3.62
N ILE A 29 5.84 16.74 -3.31
CA ILE A 29 4.75 16.36 -4.22
C ILE A 29 4.83 17.16 -5.53
N TRP A 30 4.99 18.47 -5.44
CA TRP A 30 5.09 19.35 -6.61
C TRP A 30 6.25 18.97 -7.54
N GLN A 31 7.42 18.63 -6.98
CA GLN A 31 8.60 18.27 -7.76
C GLN A 31 8.47 16.89 -8.43
N LYS A 32 7.80 15.95 -7.78
CA LYS A 32 7.79 14.54 -8.19
C LYS A 32 6.52 14.11 -8.93
N TYR A 33 5.43 14.85 -8.76
CA TYR A 33 4.12 14.52 -9.31
C TYR A 33 3.57 15.71 -10.11
N SER A 34 3.15 15.46 -11.35
CA SER A 34 2.56 16.46 -12.24
C SER A 34 1.10 16.75 -11.90
N ILE A 35 0.85 17.37 -10.75
CA ILE A 35 -0.52 17.69 -10.27
C ILE A 35 -1.07 19.00 -10.91
N GLY A 36 -0.20 19.81 -11.54
CA GLY A 36 -0.62 21.00 -12.30
C GLY A 36 -1.00 22.22 -11.45
N VAL A 37 -0.59 22.27 -10.18
CA VAL A 37 -0.86 23.38 -9.25
C VAL A 37 0.40 23.75 -8.46
N SER A 38 0.42 24.92 -7.84
CA SER A 38 1.57 25.41 -7.07
C SER A 38 1.78 24.63 -5.75
N PRO A 39 3.00 24.66 -5.16
CA PRO A 39 3.26 24.09 -3.83
C PRO A 39 2.37 24.68 -2.72
N ALA A 40 1.97 25.95 -2.85
CA ALA A 40 1.06 26.60 -1.91
C ALA A 40 -0.35 26.01 -1.99
N THR A 41 -0.86 25.79 -3.20
CA THR A 41 -2.15 25.12 -3.43
C THR A 41 -2.13 23.68 -2.91
N ILE A 42 -1.05 22.94 -3.15
CA ILE A 42 -0.90 21.56 -2.62
C ILE A 42 -0.88 21.59 -1.09
N ARG A 43 -0.19 22.55 -0.46
CA ARG A 43 -0.19 22.70 1.00
C ARG A 43 -1.60 22.92 1.55
N ASN A 44 -2.41 23.74 0.90
CA ASN A 44 -3.80 23.99 1.32
C ASN A 44 -4.68 22.74 1.14
N GLU A 45 -4.55 22.03 0.02
CA GLU A 45 -5.30 20.77 -0.20
C GLU A 45 -4.91 19.69 0.80
N MET A 46 -3.62 19.58 1.10
CA MET A 46 -3.13 18.67 2.13
C MET A 46 -3.61 19.08 3.53
N GLN A 47 -3.87 20.37 3.80
CA GLN A 47 -4.49 20.83 5.05
C GLN A 47 -5.95 20.41 5.14
N HIS A 48 -6.67 20.54 4.04
CA HIS A 48 -8.05 20.08 3.98
C HIS A 48 -8.15 18.55 4.12
N LEU A 49 -7.24 17.80 3.52
CA LEU A 49 -7.14 16.34 3.72
C LEU A 49 -6.85 15.98 5.18
N GLU A 50 -6.14 16.83 5.91
CA GLU A 50 -5.86 16.68 7.33
C GLU A 50 -7.09 17.00 8.20
N GLU A 51 -7.80 18.09 7.91
CA GLU A 51 -9.09 18.41 8.55
C GLU A 51 -10.13 17.30 8.33
N LEU A 52 -10.11 16.66 7.17
CA LEU A 52 -10.95 15.49 6.85
C LEU A 52 -10.43 14.18 7.47
N GLY A 53 -9.28 14.19 8.14
CA GLY A 53 -8.69 13.04 8.85
C GLY A 53 -8.01 12.00 7.95
N TYR A 54 -7.70 12.29 6.69
CA TYR A 54 -6.95 11.40 5.80
C TYR A 54 -5.43 11.54 5.97
N LEU A 55 -4.98 12.72 6.39
CA LEU A 55 -3.59 13.04 6.71
C LEU A 55 -3.50 13.60 8.13
N TYR A 56 -2.29 13.65 8.68
CA TYR A 56 -2.00 14.41 9.89
C TYR A 56 -0.59 14.99 9.83
N GLN A 57 -0.38 16.10 10.53
CA GLN A 57 0.93 16.73 10.69
C GLN A 57 1.53 16.38 12.06
N PRO A 58 2.67 15.66 12.12
CA PRO A 58 3.29 15.28 13.39
C PRO A 58 3.87 16.46 14.18
N HIS A 59 4.46 17.44 13.49
CA HIS A 59 4.99 18.67 14.08
C HIS A 59 4.75 19.87 13.16
N THR A 60 4.69 21.08 13.72
CA THR A 60 4.30 22.34 13.05
C THR A 60 5.08 22.70 11.78
N SER A 61 6.30 22.18 11.63
CA SER A 61 7.17 22.38 10.45
C SER A 61 7.32 21.15 9.54
N SER A 62 6.78 19.99 9.93
CA SER A 62 6.91 18.75 9.18
C SER A 62 5.97 18.68 7.97
N GLY A 63 6.27 17.80 7.03
CA GLY A 63 5.30 17.33 6.04
C GLY A 63 4.12 16.61 6.70
N ARG A 64 3.26 16.01 5.88
CA ARG A 64 2.12 15.22 6.38
C ARG A 64 2.33 13.73 6.20
N LEU A 65 1.69 12.98 7.08
CA LEU A 65 1.68 11.53 7.13
C LEU A 65 0.25 11.03 6.85
N PRO A 66 0.08 9.89 6.17
CA PRO A 66 -1.23 9.28 6.04
C PRO A 66 -1.73 8.74 7.37
N THR A 67 -3.02 8.92 7.65
CA THR A 67 -3.69 8.23 8.75
C THR A 67 -4.13 6.83 8.28
N GLU A 68 -4.63 6.02 9.22
CA GLU A 68 -5.30 4.76 8.89
C GLU A 68 -6.45 4.97 7.89
N LYS A 69 -7.27 6.01 8.10
CA LYS A 69 -8.34 6.42 7.17
C LYS A 69 -7.79 6.75 5.78
N GLY A 70 -6.65 7.44 5.72
CA GLY A 70 -5.90 7.71 4.48
C GLY A 70 -5.55 6.45 3.73
N TYR A 71 -4.92 5.50 4.43
CA TYR A 71 -4.52 4.21 3.86
C TYR A 71 -5.71 3.37 3.39
N LYS A 72 -6.77 3.28 4.20
CA LYS A 72 -7.99 2.55 3.84
C LYS A 72 -8.61 3.09 2.56
N PHE A 73 -8.77 4.42 2.48
CA PHE A 73 -9.31 5.05 1.27
C PHE A 73 -8.43 4.81 0.05
N TYR A 74 -7.10 4.83 0.21
CA TYR A 74 -6.17 4.54 -0.87
C TYR A 74 -6.34 3.12 -1.41
N VAL A 75 -6.39 2.12 -0.52
CA VAL A 75 -6.57 0.71 -0.92
C VAL A 75 -7.91 0.50 -1.64
N GLU A 76 -8.98 1.11 -1.13
CA GLU A 76 -10.33 0.93 -1.66
C GLU A 76 -10.58 1.68 -2.98
N HIS A 77 -9.96 2.84 -3.20
CA HIS A 77 -10.36 3.76 -4.28
C HIS A 77 -9.24 4.23 -5.21
N LEU A 78 -7.97 4.24 -4.76
CA LEU A 78 -6.88 4.92 -5.47
C LEU A 78 -5.77 3.98 -5.96
N MET A 79 -5.62 2.84 -5.28
CA MET A 79 -4.63 1.83 -5.58
C MET A 79 -5.04 1.09 -6.86
N GLU A 80 -4.17 1.14 -7.86
CA GLU A 80 -4.32 0.32 -9.04
C GLU A 80 -3.81 -1.08 -8.72
N SER A 81 -4.63 -2.10 -8.98
CA SER A 81 -4.19 -3.49 -8.89
C SER A 81 -3.15 -3.73 -9.99
N LYS A 82 -1.88 -3.71 -9.61
CA LYS A 82 -0.81 -4.25 -10.45
C LYS A 82 -0.84 -5.76 -10.25
N GLY A 83 -1.33 -6.46 -11.27
CA GLY A 83 -1.22 -7.92 -11.29
C GLY A 83 0.23 -8.37 -11.23
N LEU A 84 0.44 -9.65 -10.89
CA LEU A 84 1.77 -10.25 -10.82
C LEU A 84 2.52 -10.12 -12.15
N LEU A 85 3.81 -9.77 -12.06
CA LEU A 85 4.73 -9.80 -13.18
C LEU A 85 4.83 -11.24 -13.74
N PRO A 86 5.10 -11.42 -15.05
CA PRO A 86 5.28 -12.75 -15.64
C PRO A 86 6.36 -13.59 -14.93
N SER A 87 7.42 -12.94 -14.44
CA SER A 87 8.50 -13.58 -13.67
C SER A 87 8.02 -14.07 -12.30
N GLU A 88 7.19 -13.28 -11.60
CA GLU A 88 6.59 -13.64 -10.32
C GLU A 88 5.64 -14.83 -10.48
N LYS A 89 4.76 -14.79 -11.50
CA LYS A 89 3.88 -15.92 -11.83
C LYS A 89 4.68 -17.21 -12.09
N LYS A 90 5.76 -17.13 -12.87
CA LYS A 90 6.63 -18.28 -13.13
C LYS A 90 7.27 -18.83 -11.86
N LYS A 91 7.74 -17.97 -10.94
CA LYS A 91 8.29 -18.40 -9.65
C LYS A 91 7.25 -19.15 -8.82
N ILE A 92 6.03 -18.59 -8.70
CA ILE A 92 4.92 -19.23 -7.99
C ILE A 92 4.63 -20.62 -8.58
N ILE A 93 4.42 -20.69 -9.90
CA ILE A 93 4.10 -21.97 -10.56
C ILE A 93 5.21 -22.99 -10.33
N LYS A 94 6.48 -22.59 -10.47
CA LYS A 94 7.64 -23.49 -10.27
C LYS A 94 7.72 -24.04 -8.84
N GLU A 95 7.37 -23.23 -7.84
CA GLU A 95 7.44 -23.66 -6.44
C GLU A 95 6.42 -24.76 -6.15
N PHE A 96 5.18 -24.59 -6.62
CA PHE A 96 4.07 -25.52 -6.31
C PHE A 96 3.89 -26.65 -7.34
N SER A 97 4.67 -26.71 -8.41
CA SER A 97 4.59 -27.80 -9.40
C SER A 97 5.38 -29.06 -9.01
N LYS A 98 6.06 -29.06 -7.86
CA LYS A 98 6.90 -30.19 -7.41
C LYS A 98 6.15 -31.39 -6.81
N GLY A 99 4.82 -31.40 -6.80
CA GLY A 99 4.05 -32.60 -6.46
C GLY A 99 4.24 -33.05 -5.01
N GLU A 100 3.91 -32.18 -4.06
CA GLU A 100 3.84 -32.54 -2.65
C GLU A 100 2.64 -33.45 -2.40
N LYS A 101 2.85 -34.53 -1.63
CA LYS A 101 1.81 -35.54 -1.38
C LYS A 101 0.96 -35.26 -0.14
N ASN A 102 1.44 -34.39 0.77
CA ASN A 102 0.76 -34.06 2.02
C ASN A 102 0.25 -32.61 2.00
N ILE A 103 -1.03 -32.42 2.33
CA ILE A 103 -1.67 -31.11 2.43
C ILE A 103 -1.04 -30.21 3.50
N GLU A 104 -0.56 -30.79 4.60
CA GLU A 104 0.13 -30.07 5.67
C GLU A 104 1.44 -29.46 5.18
N GLU A 105 2.17 -30.19 4.34
CA GLU A 105 3.41 -29.75 3.71
C GLU A 105 3.14 -28.61 2.71
N ILE A 106 2.08 -28.75 1.90
CA ILE A 106 1.63 -27.71 0.96
C ILE A 106 1.29 -26.42 1.69
N ILE A 107 0.54 -26.50 2.79
CA ILE A 107 0.16 -25.34 3.59
C ILE A 107 1.41 -24.68 4.20
N LYS A 108 2.33 -25.47 4.74
CA LYS A 108 3.57 -24.97 5.32
C LYS A 108 4.43 -24.26 4.26
N ASN A 109 4.63 -24.89 3.11
CA ASN A 109 5.44 -24.34 2.03
C ASN A 109 4.79 -23.09 1.44
N ALA A 110 3.46 -23.06 1.33
CA ALA A 110 2.73 -21.85 0.94
C ALA A 110 2.91 -20.70 1.93
N ALA A 111 2.86 -20.95 3.24
CA ALA A 111 3.06 -19.92 4.25
C ALA A 111 4.49 -19.36 4.21
N THR A 112 5.50 -20.24 4.08
CA THR A 112 6.91 -19.84 3.94
C THR A 112 7.16 -19.09 2.63
N PHE A 113 6.58 -19.54 1.52
CA PHE A 113 6.68 -18.85 0.24
C PHE A 113 6.04 -17.47 0.30
N LEU A 114 4.83 -17.33 0.85
CA LEU A 114 4.17 -16.03 0.99
C LEU A 114 4.99 -15.07 1.85
N SER A 115 5.56 -15.57 2.96
CA SER A 115 6.37 -14.75 3.85
C SER A 115 7.63 -14.22 3.17
N THR A 116 8.35 -15.11 2.46
CA THR A 116 9.58 -14.73 1.73
C THR A 116 9.29 -13.87 0.50
N PHE A 117 8.17 -14.12 -0.18
CA PHE A 117 7.77 -13.38 -1.38
C PHE A 117 7.31 -11.95 -1.05
N ALA A 118 6.56 -11.78 0.04
CA ALA A 118 6.01 -10.48 0.44
C ALA A 118 6.91 -9.69 1.40
N ASP A 119 8.06 -10.25 1.80
CA ASP A 119 8.95 -9.72 2.83
C ASP A 119 8.19 -9.32 4.11
N ASN A 120 7.27 -10.20 4.52
CA ASN A 120 6.32 -9.97 5.61
C ASN A 120 5.95 -11.29 6.28
N ILE A 121 5.18 -11.23 7.37
CA ILE A 121 4.66 -12.44 8.02
C ILE A 121 3.58 -13.07 7.12
N GLY A 122 3.75 -14.35 6.81
CA GLY A 122 2.75 -15.16 6.11
C GLY A 122 1.95 -16.02 7.08
N ILE A 123 0.62 -15.88 7.09
CA ILE A 123 -0.28 -16.71 7.90
C ILE A 123 -1.27 -17.38 6.95
N ILE A 124 -1.45 -18.69 7.09
CA ILE A 124 -2.47 -19.45 6.38
C ILE A 124 -3.40 -20.10 7.40
N ILE A 125 -4.69 -19.87 7.23
CA ILE A 125 -5.74 -20.55 7.98
C ILE A 125 -6.22 -21.70 7.12
N ALA A 126 -5.83 -22.92 7.51
CA ALA A 126 -6.31 -24.12 6.83
C ALA A 126 -7.82 -24.28 7.09
N PRO A 127 -8.61 -24.69 6.08
CA PRO A 127 -9.98 -25.12 6.34
C PRO A 127 -9.98 -26.29 7.35
N LYS A 128 -11.09 -26.50 8.07
CA LYS A 128 -11.21 -27.72 8.91
C LYS A 128 -11.14 -28.94 7.98
N LEU A 129 -10.00 -29.64 8.01
CA LEU A 129 -9.76 -30.79 7.14
C LEU A 129 -10.28 -32.11 7.74
N PHE A 130 -10.68 -32.13 9.02
CA PHE A 130 -11.26 -33.30 9.68
C PHE A 130 -12.39 -32.89 10.63
N ASN A 131 -13.58 -33.46 10.42
CA ASN A 131 -14.62 -33.54 11.45
C ASN A 131 -14.34 -34.79 12.27
N THR A 132 -13.85 -34.61 13.50
CA THR A 132 -13.94 -35.61 14.58
C THR A 132 -14.70 -34.98 15.72
#